data_AF-A0A1G3V880-F1
#
_entry.id   AF-A0A1G3V880-F1
#
_cell.length_a   1.000
_cell.length_b   1.000
_cell.length_c   1.000
_cell.angle_alpha   90.00
_cell.angle_beta   90.00
_cell.angle_gamma   90.00
#
_symmetry.space_group_name_H-M   'P 1'
#
loop_
_entity.id
_entity.type
_entity.pdbx_description
1 polymer ?
#
loop_
_entity_poly.entity_id
_entity_poly.type
_entity_poly.pdbx_seq_one_letter_code
_entity_poly.pdbx_strand_id
1 'polypeptide(L)'
;MGRYLVLWEVDHSKIPIDRKERGTGWAFLMSMTRKDIEKGQIKDWGEFIGESKGYAVVEGTELDVMNALQQYVPFCIFETHPIASEKQVNELIKSLTS
;
A
#
# COMPACT_ATOMS: atom_id res chain seq x y z
N MET A 1 10.77 5.95 -11.78
CA MET A 1 10.09 6.20 -10.48
C MET A 1 10.33 5.00 -9.60
N GLY A 2 10.37 5.17 -8.28
CA GLY A 2 10.50 4.04 -7.36
C GLY A 2 9.23 3.20 -7.37
N ARG A 3 9.37 1.90 -7.09
CA ARG A 3 8.25 0.99 -6.87
C ARG A 3 8.38 0.44 -5.45
N TYR A 4 7.27 0.39 -4.74
CA TYR A 4 7.25 0.06 -3.33
C TYR A 4 6.19 -1.00 -3.04
N LEU A 5 6.56 -2.01 -2.25
CA LEU A 5 5.61 -2.91 -1.61
C LEU A 5 5.19 -2.23 -0.32
N VAL A 6 3.89 -2.02 -0.17
CA VAL A 6 3.29 -1.53 1.07
C VAL A 6 2.43 -2.66 1.62
N LEU A 7 2.81 -3.20 2.77
CA LEU A 7 1.93 -4.02 3.57
C LEU A 7 1.10 -3.10 4.44
N TRP A 8 -0.22 -3.24 4.37
CA TRP A 8 -1.16 -2.41 5.13
C TRP A 8 -1.95 -3.30 6.08
N GLU A 9 -2.22 -2.79 7.27
CA GLU A 9 -3.07 -3.44 8.27
C GLU A 9 -3.96 -2.39 8.92
N VAL A 10 -5.25 -2.69 9.07
CA VAL A 10 -6.17 -1.83 9.80
C VAL A 10 -5.80 -1.85 11.28
N ASP A 11 -5.80 -0.69 11.93
CA ASP A 11 -5.66 -0.64 13.38
C ASP A 11 -6.91 -1.26 14.04
N HIS A 12 -6.74 -2.45 14.61
CA HIS A 12 -7.82 -3.20 15.26
C HIS A 12 -8.46 -2.46 16.43
N SER A 13 -7.75 -1.50 17.07
CA SER A 13 -8.32 -0.67 18.14
C SER A 13 -9.35 0.33 17.62
N LYS A 14 -9.41 0.55 16.30
CA LYS A 14 -10.31 1.48 15.61
C LYS A 14 -11.46 0.79 14.91
N ILE A 15 -11.50 -0.55 14.88
CA ILE A 15 -12.56 -1.30 14.20
C ILE A 15 -13.85 -1.27 15.04
N PRO A 16 -14.96 -0.71 14.52
CA PRO A 16 -16.22 -0.69 15.24
C PRO A 16 -16.78 -2.09 15.48
N ILE A 17 -17.33 -2.31 16.68
CA ILE A 17 -18.02 -3.56 17.01
C ILE A 17 -19.33 -3.66 16.22
N ASP A 18 -20.04 -2.54 16.05
CA ASP A 18 -21.24 -2.49 15.22
C ASP A 18 -20.92 -2.78 13.75
N ARG A 19 -21.72 -3.67 13.16
CA ARG A 19 -21.49 -4.15 11.80
C ARG A 19 -21.72 -3.06 10.75
N LYS A 20 -22.71 -2.18 10.95
CA LYS A 20 -23.02 -1.12 9.99
C LYS A 20 -21.94 -0.06 10.02
N GLU A 21 -21.52 0.37 11.21
CA GLU A 21 -20.42 1.34 11.38
C GLU A 21 -19.13 0.81 10.77
N ARG A 22 -18.81 -0.47 11.00
CA ARG A 22 -17.64 -1.13 10.38
C ARG A 22 -17.74 -1.12 8.85
N GLY A 23 -18.90 -1.46 8.30
CA GLY A 23 -19.14 -1.41 6.86
C GLY A 23 -18.95 -0.01 6.27
N THR A 24 -19.42 1.03 6.96
CA THR A 24 -19.23 2.43 6.55
C THR A 24 -17.76 2.85 6.58
N GLY A 25 -17.03 2.50 7.65
CA GLY A 25 -15.59 2.78 7.75
C GLY A 25 -14.80 2.10 6.64
N TRP A 26 -15.11 0.83 6.37
CA TRP A 26 -14.46 0.08 5.28
C TRP A 26 -14.76 0.68 3.90
N ALA A 27 -16.02 1.05 3.64
CA ALA A 27 -16.41 1.71 2.40
C ALA A 27 -15.67 3.05 2.20
N PHE A 28 -15.45 3.81 3.28
CA PHE A 28 -14.66 5.03 3.23
C PHE A 28 -13.20 4.77 2.84
N LEU A 29 -12.53 3.80 3.49
CA LEU A 29 -11.15 3.41 3.15
C LEU A 29 -11.05 2.96 1.68
N MET A 30 -11.97 2.10 1.23
CA MET A 30 -12.02 1.64 -0.16
C MET A 30 -12.25 2.77 -1.16
N SER A 31 -12.98 3.82 -0.79
CA SER A 31 -13.16 5.00 -1.65
C SER A 31 -11.87 5.78 -1.87
N MET A 32 -11.00 5.85 -0.86
CA MET A 32 -9.67 6.46 -0.97
C MET A 32 -8.75 5.57 -1.81
N THR A 33 -8.72 4.26 -1.53
CA THR A 33 -7.95 3.28 -2.30
C THR A 33 -8.31 3.32 -3.78
N ARG A 34 -9.61 3.39 -4.09
CA ARG A 34 -10.09 3.48 -5.47
C ARG A 34 -9.56 4.74 -6.17
N LYS A 35 -9.56 5.89 -5.50
CA LYS A 35 -9.01 7.13 -6.06
C LYS A 35 -7.52 7.02 -6.37
N ASP A 36 -6.75 6.37 -5.51
CA ASP A 36 -5.31 6.21 -5.72
C ASP A 36 -4.98 5.21 -6.84
N ILE A 37 -5.82 4.18 -7.01
CA ILE A 37 -5.78 3.28 -8.17
C ILE A 37 -6.10 4.06 -9.46
N GLU A 38 -7.16 4.88 -9.47
CA GLU A 38 -7.58 5.64 -10.66
C GLU A 38 -6.57 6.72 -11.06
N LYS A 39 -5.88 7.33 -10.09
CA LYS A 39 -4.73 8.22 -10.34
C LYS A 39 -3.49 7.47 -10.86
N GLY A 40 -3.51 6.14 -10.83
CA GLY A 40 -2.40 5.29 -11.24
C GLY A 40 -1.25 5.26 -10.25
N GLN A 41 -1.44 5.71 -9.01
CA GLN A 41 -0.42 5.67 -7.97
C GLN A 41 -0.29 4.26 -7.38
N ILE A 42 -1.43 3.62 -7.08
CA ILE A 42 -1.50 2.20 -6.74
C ILE A 42 -1.61 1.40 -8.05
N LYS A 43 -0.63 0.53 -8.29
CA LYS A 43 -0.56 -0.34 -9.49
C LYS A 43 -1.22 -1.70 -9.28
N ASP A 44 -1.16 -2.19 -8.06
CA ASP A 44 -1.83 -3.41 -7.63
C ASP A 44 -2.23 -3.27 -6.16
N TRP A 45 -3.32 -3.91 -5.77
CA TRP A 45 -3.84 -3.87 -4.41
C TRP A 45 -4.58 -5.17 -4.10
N GLY A 46 -4.34 -5.73 -2.93
CA GLY A 46 -5.02 -6.93 -2.48
C GLY A 46 -5.17 -6.98 -0.97
N GLU A 47 -6.23 -7.64 -0.53
CA GLU A 47 -6.49 -8.01 0.86
C GLU A 47 -6.21 -9.50 1.03
N PHE A 48 -5.62 -9.87 2.16
CA PHE A 48 -5.51 -11.28 2.55
C PHE A 48 -6.86 -11.77 3.07
N ILE A 49 -7.39 -12.84 2.45
CA ILE A 49 -8.79 -13.25 2.64
C ILE A 49 -9.07 -13.56 4.11
N GLY A 50 -10.07 -12.87 4.68
CA GLY A 50 -10.52 -13.06 6.06
C GLY A 50 -9.68 -12.32 7.10
N GLU A 51 -8.70 -11.55 6.66
CA GLU A 51 -7.86 -10.71 7.51
C GLU A 51 -8.30 -9.24 7.39
N SER A 52 -7.69 -8.35 8.18
CA SER A 52 -7.88 -6.89 8.01
C SER A 52 -6.56 -6.24 7.59
N LYS A 53 -5.86 -6.93 6.68
CA LYS A 53 -4.55 -6.53 6.16
C LYS A 53 -4.32 -7.08 4.76
N GLY A 54 -3.30 -6.56 4.10
CA GLY A 54 -2.96 -6.97 2.75
C GLY A 54 -1.74 -6.24 2.22
N TYR A 55 -1.71 -6.06 0.90
CA TYR A 55 -0.62 -5.41 0.20
C TYR A 55 -1.10 -4.37 -0.81
N ALA A 56 -0.20 -3.48 -1.18
CA ALA A 56 -0.31 -2.60 -2.32
C ALA A 56 1.05 -2.47 -3.01
N VAL A 57 1.05 -2.37 -4.34
CA VAL A 57 2.22 -1.96 -5.11
C VAL A 57 2.02 -0.50 -5.50
N VAL A 58 2.89 0.37 -5.01
CA VAL A 58 2.79 1.83 -5.23
C VAL A 58 3.99 2.30 -6.05
N GLU A 59 3.75 3.21 -7.00
CA GLU A 59 4.82 3.87 -7.76
C GLU A 59 4.84 5.38 -7.51
N GLY A 60 6.03 5.92 -7.31
CA GLY A 60 6.19 7.32 -6.92
C GLY A 60 7.64 7.70 -6.59
N THR A 61 7.83 8.96 -6.25
CA THR A 61 8.95 9.36 -5.37
C THR A 61 8.66 8.91 -3.93
N GLU A 62 9.67 8.88 -3.08
CA GLU A 62 9.49 8.56 -1.64
C GLU A 62 8.45 9.50 -1.00
N LEU A 63 8.49 10.79 -1.35
CA LEU A 63 7.55 11.78 -0.86
C LEU A 63 6.10 11.53 -1.35
N ASP A 64 5.92 11.14 -2.60
CA ASP A 64 4.60 10.80 -3.14
C ASP A 64 3.98 9.62 -2.37
N VAL A 65 4.79 8.60 -2.07
CA VAL A 65 4.38 7.43 -1.30
C VAL A 65 4.03 7.84 0.14
N MET A 66 4.92 8.59 0.81
CA MET A 66 4.66 9.08 2.17
C MET A 66 3.34 9.86 2.25
N ASN A 67 3.12 10.81 1.33
CA ASN A 67 1.90 11.61 1.30
C ASN A 67 0.65 10.76 1.06
N ALA A 68 0.71 9.78 0.16
CA ALA A 68 -0.43 8.89 -0.08
C ALA A 68 -0.75 7.99 1.12
N LEU A 69 0.24 7.50 1.86
CA LEU A 69 -0.01 6.67 3.04
C LEU A 69 -0.59 7.48 4.21
N GLN A 70 -0.19 8.75 4.37
CA GLN A 70 -0.68 9.60 5.46
C GLN A 70 -2.20 9.80 5.44
N GLN A 71 -2.86 9.76 4.27
CA GLN A 71 -4.32 9.95 4.20
C GLN A 71 -5.12 8.81 4.88
N TYR A 72 -4.49 7.65 5.09
CA TYR A 72 -5.10 6.49 5.75
C TYR A 72 -4.82 6.45 7.26
N VAL A 73 -3.92 7.28 7.77
CA VAL A 73 -3.64 7.42 9.21
C VAL A 73 -4.80 8.19 9.87
N PRO A 74 -5.33 7.75 11.02
CA PRO A 74 -4.81 6.73 11.93
C PRO A 74 -5.43 5.33 11.76
N PHE A 75 -6.15 5.07 10.67
CA PHE A 75 -6.92 3.85 10.49
C PHE A 75 -6.09 2.66 10.01
N CYS A 76 -5.00 2.92 9.29
CA CYS A 76 -4.10 1.89 8.80
C CYS A 76 -2.66 2.10 9.31
N ILE A 77 -1.99 0.99 9.54
CA ILE A 77 -0.57 0.86 9.88
C ILE A 77 0.13 0.27 8.65
N PHE A 78 1.35 0.74 8.37
CA PHE A 78 2.06 0.40 7.13
C PHE A 78 3.47 -0.08 7.38
N GLU A 79 3.88 -1.10 6.62
CA GLU A 79 5.27 -1.50 6.41
C GLU A 79 5.61 -1.31 4.92
N THR A 80 6.64 -0.50 4.63
CA THR A 80 6.95 -0.08 3.26
C THR A 80 8.36 -0.51 2.87
N HIS A 81 8.47 -1.21 1.74
CA HIS A 81 9.74 -1.69 1.20
C HIS A 81 9.95 -1.20 -0.24
N PRO A 82 11.08 -0.55 -0.57
CA PRO A 82 11.44 -0.32 -1.96
C PRO A 82 11.70 -1.66 -2.66
N ILE A 83 11.21 -1.80 -3.89
CA ILE A 83 11.37 -3.00 -4.71
C ILE A 83 12.33 -2.70 -5.86
N ALA A 84 13.35 -3.54 -6.01
CA ALA A 84 14.21 -3.53 -7.20
C ALA A 84 13.50 -4.18 -8.38
N SER A 85 13.59 -3.55 -9.55
CA SER A 85 13.21 -4.17 -10.82
C SER A 85 14.23 -5.22 -11.26
N GLU A 86 13.79 -6.15 -12.11
CA GLU A 86 14.68 -7.14 -12.74
C GLU A 86 15.89 -6.47 -13.42
N LYS A 87 15.67 -5.33 -14.08
CA LYS A 87 16.73 -4.54 -14.71
C LYS A 87 17.79 -4.07 -13.71
N GLN A 88 17.38 -3.56 -12.55
CA GLN A 88 18.32 -3.11 -11.50
C GLN A 88 19.11 -4.28 -10.94
N VAL A 89 18.47 -5.43 -10.75
CA VAL A 89 19.16 -6.65 -10.31
C VAL A 89 20.18 -7.11 -11.37
N ASN A 90 19.84 -7.04 -12.65
CA ASN A 90 20.79 -7.35 -13.73
C ASN A 90 21.97 -6.38 -13.82
N GLU A 91 21.76 -5.11 -13.54
CA GLU A 91 22.85 -4.13 -13.45
C GLU A 91 23.82 -4.47 -12.31
N LEU A 92 23.30 -4.89 -11.16
CA LEU A 92 24.12 -5.44 -10.07
C LEU A 92 24.88 -6.69 -10.49
N ILE A 93 24.23 -7.65 -11.15
CA ILE A 93 24.90 -8.89 -11.61
C ILE A 93 26.08 -8.55 -12.52
N LYS A 94 25.90 -7.60 -13.45
CA LYS A 94 26.97 -7.17 -14.36
C LYS A 94 28.19 -6.61 -13.60
N SER A 95 27.96 -5.81 -12.56
CA SER A 95 29.07 -5.23 -11.77
C SER A 95 29.84 -6.26 -10.95
N LEU A 96 29.25 -7.43 -10.66
CA LEU A 96 29.94 -8.54 -9.99
C LEU A 96 30.81 -9.36 -10.94
N THR A 97 30.52 -9.32 -12.24
CA THR A 97 31.21 -10.12 -13.27
C THR A 97 32.17 -9.30 -14.15
N SER A 98 32.35 -8.01 -13.84
CA SER A 98 33.23 -7.09 -14.59
C SER A 98 34.48 -6.70 -13.82
#